data_AF-A0A382UK70-F1
#
_entry.id   AF-A0A382UK70-F1
#
_cell.length_a   1.000
_cell.length_b   1.000
_cell.length_c   1.000
_cell.angle_alpha   90.00
_cell.angle_beta   90.00
_cell.angle_gamma   90.00
#
_symmetry.space_group_name_H-M   'P 1'
#
loop_
_entity.id
_entity.type
_entity.pdbx_description
1 polymer ?
#
loop_
_entity_poly.entity_id
_entity_poly.type
_entity_poly.pdbx_seq_one_letter_code
_entity_poly.pdbx_strand_id
1 'polypeptide(L)'
;FGLRIAATLVTLAAGGVGGLFIPLAAQGVILGQFTGELIGSDRPGLYPTLGLAAFLGAGYRAPISAVMFVAESTAGTFVVPALIAAAVSQLVAGKSSVAEHQHSVRLGHLERRFTLPITSALTTDVLTVPPDASVSEFVYSHVLGRRELSVPVVDKEKYLGIISLSDISNIDRNDWDQTKVIDLLQTEFPTAMPSWSLRDAIVAMESTHTDILAVTDPAGSFIGVLKSDDILKLDEILEETGT
;
A
#
# COMPACT_ATOMS: atom_id res chain seq x y z
N PHE A 1 -28.90 13.45 -18.21
CA PHE A 1 -28.64 13.11 -16.78
C PHE A 1 -28.82 11.61 -16.50
N GLY A 2 -30.03 11.05 -16.60
CA GLY A 2 -30.32 9.65 -16.24
C GLY A 2 -29.46 8.58 -16.93
N LEU A 3 -29.24 8.70 -18.25
CA LEU A 3 -28.40 7.75 -18.99
C LEU A 3 -26.95 7.68 -18.46
N ARG A 4 -26.37 8.82 -18.07
CA ARG A 4 -25.01 8.88 -17.52
C ARG A 4 -24.94 8.24 -16.13
N ILE A 5 -25.95 8.46 -15.28
CA ILE A 5 -26.05 7.77 -13.99
C ILE A 5 -26.14 6.27 -14.20
N ALA A 6 -27.04 5.81 -15.08
CA ALA A 6 -27.21 4.40 -15.38
C ALA A 6 -25.90 3.78 -15.89
N ALA A 7 -25.20 4.44 -16.81
CA ALA A 7 -23.91 3.98 -17.32
C ALA A 7 -22.85 3.87 -16.21
N THR A 8 -22.73 4.88 -15.34
CA THR A 8 -21.79 4.83 -14.21
C THR A 8 -22.13 3.70 -13.24
N LEU A 9 -23.41 3.54 -12.88
CA LEU A 9 -23.86 2.49 -11.98
C LEU A 9 -23.61 1.09 -12.56
N VAL A 10 -23.94 0.87 -13.83
CA VAL A 10 -23.69 -0.41 -14.51
C VAL A 10 -22.20 -0.70 -14.60
N THR A 11 -21.37 0.30 -14.90
CA THR A 11 -19.91 0.14 -14.97
C THR A 11 -19.33 -0.28 -13.61
N LEU A 12 -19.77 0.38 -12.53
CA LEU A 12 -19.34 0.03 -11.17
C LEU A 12 -19.86 -1.35 -10.75
N ALA A 13 -21.13 -1.65 -11.03
CA ALA A 13 -21.74 -2.94 -10.68
C ALA A 13 -21.10 -4.10 -11.45
N ALA A 14 -20.61 -3.86 -12.66
CA ALA A 14 -19.88 -4.83 -13.48
C ALA A 14 -18.40 -5.01 -13.04
N GLY A 15 -17.96 -4.35 -11.98
CA GLY A 15 -16.58 -4.45 -11.47
C GLY A 15 -15.58 -3.58 -12.23
N GLY A 16 -16.04 -2.57 -12.99
CA GLY A 16 -15.16 -1.63 -13.66
C GLY A 16 -14.32 -0.83 -12.66
N VAL A 17 -13.00 -1.01 -12.71
CA VAL A 17 -12.04 -0.25 -11.88
C VAL A 17 -11.68 1.04 -12.60
N GLY A 18 -12.19 2.16 -12.11
CA GLY A 18 -11.93 3.48 -12.69
C GLY A 18 -12.21 4.62 -11.73
N GLY A 19 -11.62 5.78 -12.01
CA GLY A 19 -11.85 7.00 -11.22
C GLY A 19 -13.28 7.52 -11.40
N LEU A 20 -13.94 7.87 -10.30
CA LEU A 20 -15.31 8.44 -10.32
C LEU A 20 -15.33 9.96 -10.43
N PHE A 21 -14.15 10.59 -10.54
CA PHE A 21 -14.00 12.03 -10.70
C PHE A 21 -14.77 12.59 -11.89
N ILE A 22 -14.54 12.08 -13.10
CA ILE A 22 -15.18 12.59 -14.32
C ILE A 22 -16.70 12.37 -14.30
N PRO A 23 -17.22 11.19 -13.95
CA PRO A 23 -18.66 10.98 -13.79
C PRO A 23 -19.31 11.96 -12.80
N LEU A 24 -18.72 12.15 -11.62
CA LEU A 24 -19.22 13.05 -10.59
C LEU A 24 -19.20 14.51 -11.05
N ALA A 25 -18.08 14.94 -11.65
CA ALA A 25 -17.94 16.28 -12.20
C ALA A 25 -19.02 16.56 -13.27
N ALA A 26 -19.18 15.65 -14.22
CA ALA A 26 -20.17 15.79 -15.28
C ALA A 26 -21.61 15.81 -14.74
N GLN A 27 -21.92 14.98 -13.76
CA GLN A 27 -23.24 14.96 -13.11
C GLN A 27 -23.51 16.26 -12.36
N GLY A 28 -22.52 16.78 -11.63
CA GLY A 28 -22.60 18.06 -10.93
C GLY A 28 -22.84 19.24 -11.87
N VAL A 29 -22.09 19.32 -12.98
CA VAL A 29 -22.29 20.36 -14.00
C VAL A 29 -23.70 20.31 -14.59
N ILE A 30 -24.18 19.12 -14.96
CA ILE A 30 -25.52 18.96 -15.57
C ILE A 30 -26.63 19.37 -14.59
N LEU A 31 -26.55 18.93 -13.32
CA LEU A 31 -27.54 19.32 -12.32
C LEU A 31 -27.46 20.80 -11.98
N GLY A 32 -26.24 21.34 -11.86
CA GLY A 32 -26.03 22.77 -11.65
C GLY A 32 -26.65 23.59 -12.77
N GLN A 33 -26.41 23.22 -14.03
CA GLN A 33 -27.02 23.86 -15.20
C GLN A 33 -28.55 23.84 -15.10
N PHE A 34 -29.14 22.68 -14.81
CA PHE A 34 -30.59 22.54 -14.66
C PHE A 34 -31.15 23.39 -13.51
N THR A 35 -30.45 23.46 -12.37
CA THR A 35 -30.84 24.32 -11.25
C THR A 35 -30.76 25.81 -11.62
N GLY A 36 -29.73 26.22 -12.36
CA GLY A 36 -29.58 27.60 -12.84
C GLY A 36 -30.71 28.02 -13.77
N GLU A 37 -31.11 27.13 -14.68
CA GLU A 37 -32.25 27.33 -15.59
C GLU A 37 -33.57 27.42 -14.82
N LEU A 38 -33.80 26.54 -13.84
CA LEU A 38 -35.04 26.53 -13.05
C LEU A 38 -35.22 27.81 -12.22
N ILE A 39 -34.13 28.37 -11.71
CA ILE A 39 -34.13 29.61 -10.92
C ILE A 39 -34.15 30.86 -11.81
N GLY A 40 -33.96 30.70 -13.13
CA GLY A 40 -33.89 31.81 -14.08
C GLY A 40 -32.64 32.67 -13.88
N SER A 41 -31.49 32.05 -13.64
CA SER A 41 -30.25 32.80 -13.42
C SER A 41 -29.64 33.33 -14.71
N ASP A 42 -29.43 34.65 -14.77
CA ASP A 42 -28.75 35.32 -15.88
C ASP A 42 -27.22 35.32 -15.77
N ARG A 43 -26.63 34.51 -14.87
CA ARG A 43 -25.17 34.43 -14.67
C ARG A 43 -24.62 33.15 -15.30
N PRO A 44 -24.10 33.19 -16.55
CA PRO A 44 -23.56 32.01 -17.21
C PRO A 44 -22.44 31.37 -16.39
N GLY A 45 -22.43 30.05 -16.34
CA GLY A 45 -21.38 29.27 -15.70
C GLY A 45 -21.39 29.24 -14.17
N LEU A 46 -22.15 30.10 -13.48
CA LEU A 46 -22.21 30.09 -12.01
C LEU A 46 -22.74 28.75 -11.48
N TYR A 47 -24.00 28.44 -11.77
CA TYR A 47 -24.65 27.24 -11.22
C TYR A 47 -24.02 25.91 -11.67
N PRO A 48 -23.60 25.74 -12.94
CA PRO A 48 -22.81 24.56 -13.35
C PRO A 48 -21.53 24.40 -12.53
N THR A 49 -20.84 25.50 -12.23
CA THR A 49 -19.63 25.50 -11.40
C THR A 49 -19.93 25.15 -9.94
N LEU A 50 -21.03 25.67 -9.39
CA LEU A 50 -21.48 25.31 -8.04
C LEU A 50 -21.85 23.82 -7.96
N GLY A 51 -22.54 23.30 -8.97
CA GLY A 51 -22.88 21.88 -9.07
C GLY A 51 -21.65 20.99 -9.17
N LEU A 52 -20.66 21.38 -9.98
CA LEU A 52 -19.35 20.73 -10.06
C LEU A 52 -18.65 20.68 -8.68
N ALA A 53 -18.54 21.83 -8.02
CA ALA A 53 -17.91 21.94 -6.69
C ALA A 53 -18.65 21.11 -5.65
N ALA A 54 -19.98 21.18 -5.64
CA ALA A 54 -20.83 20.46 -4.71
C ALA A 54 -20.71 18.93 -4.86
N PHE A 55 -20.74 18.42 -6.10
CA PHE A 55 -20.66 16.99 -6.38
C PHE A 55 -19.27 16.42 -6.10
N LEU A 56 -18.21 17.12 -6.47
CA LEU A 56 -16.85 16.68 -6.16
C LEU A 56 -16.55 16.77 -4.65
N GLY A 57 -16.96 17.88 -4.03
CA GLY A 57 -16.79 18.11 -2.58
C GLY A 57 -17.51 17.08 -1.73
N ALA A 58 -18.76 16.73 -2.07
CA ALA A 58 -19.51 15.68 -1.39
C ALA A 58 -19.00 14.28 -1.74
N GLY A 59 -18.81 13.97 -3.03
CA GLY A 59 -18.46 12.65 -3.51
C GLY A 59 -17.13 12.13 -2.96
N TYR A 60 -16.10 12.98 -2.90
CA TYR A 60 -14.79 12.62 -2.37
C TYR A 60 -14.54 13.07 -0.92
N ARG A 61 -15.47 13.81 -0.32
CA ARG A 61 -15.27 14.51 0.96
C ARG A 61 -14.02 15.40 0.98
N ALA A 62 -13.71 16.01 -0.17
CA ALA A 62 -12.51 16.83 -0.39
C ALA A 62 -12.90 18.24 -0.91
N PRO A 63 -13.50 19.09 -0.06
CA PRO A 63 -14.06 20.38 -0.48
C PRO A 63 -12.99 21.36 -0.99
N ILE A 64 -11.81 21.38 -0.37
CA ILE A 64 -10.70 22.26 -0.77
C ILE A 64 -10.21 21.90 -2.17
N SER A 65 -9.99 20.61 -2.44
CA SER A 65 -9.55 20.12 -3.75
C SER A 65 -10.58 20.40 -4.84
N ALA A 66 -11.87 20.21 -4.55
CA ALA A 66 -12.96 20.54 -5.48
C ALA A 66 -13.00 22.03 -5.83
N VAL A 67 -12.77 22.90 -4.84
CA VAL A 67 -12.76 24.36 -5.01
C VAL A 67 -11.51 24.82 -5.75
N MET A 68 -10.35 24.21 -5.49
CA MET A 68 -9.11 24.49 -6.21
C MET A 68 -9.26 24.12 -7.70
N PHE A 69 -9.87 22.97 -8.00
CA PHE A 69 -10.18 22.58 -9.38
C PHE A 69 -11.12 23.59 -10.07
N VAL A 70 -12.13 24.09 -9.35
CA VAL A 70 -12.99 25.17 -9.85
C VAL A 70 -12.20 26.47 -10.06
N ALA A 71 -11.32 26.84 -9.13
CA ALA A 71 -10.50 28.03 -9.23
C ALA A 71 -9.65 28.00 -10.51
N GLU A 72 -9.02 26.86 -10.80
CA GLU A 72 -8.23 26.65 -12.00
C GLU A 72 -9.10 26.68 -13.27
N SER A 73 -10.21 25.92 -13.27
CA SER A 73 -11.10 25.79 -14.44
C SER A 73 -11.85 27.08 -14.79
N THR A 74 -12.06 27.97 -13.82
CA THR A 74 -12.83 29.22 -13.98
C THR A 74 -11.98 30.48 -13.83
N ALA A 75 -10.65 30.34 -13.79
CA ALA A 75 -9.70 31.41 -13.53
C ALA A 75 -10.03 32.27 -12.28
N GLY A 76 -10.55 31.62 -11.23
CA GLY A 76 -10.85 32.24 -9.95
C GLY A 76 -12.24 32.90 -9.81
N THR A 77 -13.05 32.93 -10.87
CA THR A 77 -14.29 33.74 -10.92
C THR A 77 -15.35 33.32 -9.90
N PHE A 78 -15.47 32.03 -9.58
CA PHE A 78 -16.55 31.49 -8.74
C PHE A 78 -16.09 30.77 -7.47
N VAL A 79 -14.86 31.04 -7.01
CA VAL A 79 -14.22 30.30 -5.91
C VAL A 79 -15.01 30.40 -4.60
N VAL A 80 -15.39 31.61 -4.18
CA VAL A 80 -16.12 31.84 -2.92
C VAL A 80 -17.48 31.12 -2.90
N PRO A 81 -18.38 31.29 -3.90
CA PRO A 81 -19.65 30.59 -3.88
C PRO A 81 -19.48 29.06 -4.08
N ALA A 82 -18.46 28.61 -4.83
CA ALA A 82 -18.14 27.19 -4.98
C ALA A 82 -17.71 26.55 -3.65
N LEU A 83 -16.94 27.27 -2.83
CA LEU A 83 -16.54 26.82 -1.49
C LEU A 83 -17.74 26.62 -0.58
N ILE A 84 -18.69 27.56 -0.61
CA ILE A 84 -19.94 27.45 0.15
C ILE A 84 -20.74 26.23 -0.33
N ALA A 85 -20.88 26.06 -1.65
CA ALA A 85 -21.62 24.94 -2.23
C ALA A 85 -20.99 23.58 -1.86
N ALA A 86 -19.66 23.46 -1.91
CA ALA A 86 -18.93 22.25 -1.51
C ALA A 86 -19.03 21.96 0.00
N ALA A 87 -18.96 23.00 0.84
CA ALA A 87 -19.11 22.84 2.28
C ALA A 87 -20.53 22.38 2.66
N VAL A 88 -21.55 23.02 2.10
CA VAL A 88 -22.95 22.65 2.33
C VAL A 88 -23.24 21.24 1.82
N SER A 89 -22.79 20.90 0.61
CA SER A 89 -23.00 19.56 0.07
C SER A 89 -22.35 18.47 0.92
N GLN A 90 -21.16 18.73 1.47
CA GLN A 90 -20.48 17.80 2.37
C GLN A 90 -21.21 17.63 3.70
N LEU A 91 -21.75 18.71 4.29
CA LEU A 91 -22.58 18.62 5.50
C LEU A 91 -23.83 17.77 5.25
N VAL A 92 -24.47 17.94 4.09
CA VAL A 92 -25.66 17.16 3.70
C VAL A 92 -25.33 15.70 3.43
N ALA A 93 -24.23 15.41 2.73
CA ALA A 93 -23.77 14.05 2.44
C ALA A 93 -23.26 13.29 3.68
N GLY A 94 -22.88 14.02 4.74
CA GLY A 94 -22.48 13.46 6.02
C GLY A 94 -21.17 12.66 5.92
N LYS A 95 -21.23 11.39 6.33
CA LYS A 95 -20.06 10.49 6.35
C LYS A 95 -19.81 9.75 5.04
N SER A 96 -20.76 9.76 4.12
CA SER A 96 -20.66 9.00 2.86
C SER A 96 -19.54 9.54 1.98
N SER A 97 -18.69 8.65 1.46
CA SER A 97 -17.64 8.98 0.50
C SER A 97 -17.50 7.88 -0.54
N VAL A 98 -17.37 8.27 -1.79
CA VAL A 98 -17.06 7.38 -2.89
C VAL A 98 -15.63 6.85 -2.77
N ALA A 99 -14.71 7.64 -2.21
CA ALA A 99 -13.33 7.24 -1.99
C ALA A 99 -13.22 6.02 -1.07
N GLU A 100 -14.08 5.93 -0.05
CA GLU A 100 -14.12 4.82 0.89
C GLU A 100 -14.57 3.52 0.22
N HIS A 101 -15.51 3.60 -0.72
CA HIS A 101 -15.92 2.46 -1.54
C HIS A 101 -14.83 2.01 -2.51
N GLN A 102 -14.12 2.96 -3.16
CA GLN A 102 -12.98 2.62 -4.02
C GLN A 102 -11.82 2.00 -3.23
N HIS A 103 -11.58 2.50 -2.01
CA HIS A 103 -10.56 1.95 -1.12
C HIS A 103 -10.93 0.56 -0.60
N SER A 104 -12.18 0.34 -0.19
CA SER A 104 -12.62 -0.96 0.32
C SER A 104 -12.65 -2.05 -0.75
N VAL A 105 -12.98 -1.70 -2.01
CA VAL A 105 -12.86 -2.63 -3.13
C VAL A 105 -11.40 -3.00 -3.37
N ARG A 106 -10.47 -2.04 -3.31
CA ARG A 106 -9.03 -2.31 -3.44
C ARG A 106 -8.48 -3.13 -2.27
N LEU A 107 -8.84 -2.78 -1.04
CA LEU A 107 -8.47 -3.52 0.17
C LEU A 107 -9.04 -4.93 0.17
N GLY A 108 -10.27 -5.15 -0.27
CA GLY A 108 -10.87 -6.49 -0.33
C GLY A 108 -10.12 -7.44 -1.28
N HIS A 109 -9.42 -6.92 -2.29
CA HIS A 109 -8.51 -7.71 -3.12
C HIS A 109 -7.19 -8.00 -2.39
N LEU A 110 -6.60 -7.00 -1.72
CA LEU A 110 -5.43 -7.18 -0.85
C LEU A 110 -5.68 -8.21 0.28
N GLU A 111 -6.83 -8.13 0.94
CA GLU A 111 -7.19 -9.01 2.06
C GLU A 111 -7.30 -10.47 1.66
N ARG A 112 -7.81 -10.77 0.45
CA ARG A 112 -7.81 -12.15 -0.07
C ARG A 112 -6.40 -12.64 -0.31
N ARG A 113 -5.50 -11.79 -0.80
CA ARG A 113 -4.11 -12.16 -1.09
C ARG A 113 -3.29 -12.37 0.18
N PHE A 114 -3.56 -11.62 1.25
CA PHE A 114 -2.95 -11.85 2.55
C PHE A 114 -3.36 -13.17 3.22
N THR A 115 -4.40 -13.87 2.72
CA THR A 115 -4.73 -15.24 3.16
C THR A 115 -3.92 -16.33 2.46
N LEU A 116 -3.15 -15.99 1.41
CA LEU A 116 -2.27 -16.97 0.76
C LEU A 116 -1.23 -17.48 1.76
N PRO A 117 -0.81 -18.76 1.64
CA PRO A 117 0.26 -19.28 2.47
C PRO A 117 1.58 -18.59 2.14
N ILE A 118 2.48 -18.49 3.13
CA ILE A 118 3.83 -17.94 2.94
C ILE A 118 4.59 -18.67 1.82
N THR A 119 4.29 -19.96 1.58
CA THR A 119 4.88 -20.75 0.50
C THR A 119 4.68 -20.16 -0.90
N SER A 120 3.70 -19.26 -1.09
CA SER A 120 3.48 -18.55 -2.36
C SER A 120 4.56 -17.50 -2.68
N ALA A 121 5.28 -17.02 -1.68
CA ALA A 121 6.35 -16.02 -1.81
C ALA A 121 7.65 -16.44 -1.10
N LEU A 122 7.76 -17.70 -0.71
CA LEU A 122 8.91 -18.25 0.01
C LEU A 122 10.09 -18.43 -0.95
N THR A 123 11.25 -17.88 -0.57
CA THR A 123 12.52 -18.11 -1.27
C THR A 123 13.33 -19.16 -0.51
N THR A 124 13.58 -20.31 -1.13
CA THR A 124 14.32 -21.44 -0.53
C THR A 124 15.78 -21.50 -0.94
N ASP A 125 16.13 -21.02 -2.13
CA ASP A 125 17.53 -20.91 -2.58
C ASP A 125 18.15 -19.63 -2.02
N VAL A 126 18.55 -19.69 -0.75
CA VAL A 126 19.16 -18.58 -0.03
C VAL A 126 20.51 -18.94 0.52
N LEU A 127 21.41 -17.97 0.48
CA LEU A 127 22.69 -18.08 1.17
C LEU A 127 22.44 -17.97 2.67
N THR A 128 23.12 -18.84 3.41
CA THR A 128 23.19 -18.82 4.87
C THR A 128 24.63 -18.51 5.28
N VAL A 129 24.81 -18.06 6.51
CA VAL A 129 26.15 -17.88 7.10
C VAL A 129 26.29 -18.78 8.33
N PRO A 130 27.40 -19.49 8.53
CA PRO A 130 27.61 -20.29 9.72
C PRO A 130 27.90 -19.40 10.94
N PRO A 131 27.55 -19.83 12.17
CA PRO A 131 27.69 -19.01 13.38
C PRO A 131 29.14 -18.63 13.71
N ASP A 132 30.10 -19.46 13.32
CA ASP A 132 31.52 -19.26 13.57
C ASP A 132 32.24 -18.43 12.49
N ALA A 133 31.53 -18.05 11.42
CA ALA A 133 32.05 -17.12 10.42
C ALA A 133 32.44 -15.79 11.07
N SER A 134 33.50 -15.18 10.52
CA SER A 134 33.89 -13.83 10.91
C SER A 134 32.98 -12.77 10.29
N VAL A 135 32.89 -11.61 10.92
CA VAL A 135 32.21 -10.44 10.34
C VAL A 135 32.81 -10.06 8.98
N SER A 136 34.13 -10.18 8.85
CA SER A 136 34.86 -9.93 7.60
C SER A 136 34.35 -10.81 6.46
N GLU A 137 34.22 -12.11 6.71
CA GLU A 137 33.66 -13.08 5.77
C GLU A 137 32.21 -12.75 5.40
N PHE A 138 31.37 -12.43 6.39
CA PHE A 138 29.99 -12.01 6.13
C PHE A 138 29.93 -10.80 5.17
N VAL A 139 30.70 -9.74 5.46
CA VAL A 139 30.66 -8.52 4.64
C VAL A 139 31.20 -8.77 3.23
N TYR A 140 32.32 -9.47 3.08
CA TYR A 140 32.89 -9.71 1.75
C TYR A 140 32.06 -10.68 0.91
N SER A 141 31.64 -11.80 1.49
CA SER A 141 30.98 -12.88 0.74
C SER A 141 29.50 -12.59 0.46
N HIS A 142 28.79 -11.94 1.39
CA HIS A 142 27.35 -11.72 1.28
C HIS A 142 27.00 -10.28 0.91
N VAL A 143 27.49 -9.30 1.68
CA VAL A 143 27.12 -7.90 1.46
C VAL A 143 27.74 -7.37 0.15
N LEU A 144 29.04 -7.50 -0.02
CA LEU A 144 29.74 -6.99 -1.22
C LEU A 144 29.63 -7.96 -2.41
N GLY A 145 29.78 -9.26 -2.17
CA GLY A 145 29.75 -10.27 -3.22
C GLY A 145 28.35 -10.51 -3.81
N ARG A 146 27.29 -10.36 -3.00
CA ARG A 146 25.93 -10.77 -3.37
C ARG A 146 24.87 -9.70 -3.15
N ARG A 147 25.21 -8.57 -2.52
CA ARG A 147 24.27 -7.48 -2.17
C ARG A 147 23.16 -7.92 -1.22
N GLU A 148 23.42 -8.95 -0.44
CA GLU A 148 22.50 -9.41 0.61
C GLU A 148 22.84 -8.67 1.90
N LEU A 149 21.93 -7.79 2.34
CA LEU A 149 22.12 -6.95 3.53
C LEU A 149 21.75 -7.66 4.83
N SER A 150 20.90 -8.67 4.74
CA SER A 150 20.46 -9.49 5.87
C SER A 150 20.50 -10.96 5.46
N VAL A 151 21.13 -11.80 6.28
CA VAL A 151 21.39 -13.21 5.95
C VAL A 151 21.02 -14.08 7.15
N PRO A 152 20.30 -15.19 6.93
CA PRO A 152 20.03 -16.17 7.98
C PRO A 152 21.33 -16.85 8.45
N VAL A 153 21.51 -16.91 9.76
CA VAL A 153 22.57 -17.65 10.43
C VAL A 153 22.09 -19.06 10.73
N VAL A 154 22.78 -20.06 10.18
CA VAL A 154 22.36 -21.46 10.26
C VAL A 154 23.55 -22.32 10.70
N ASP A 155 23.34 -23.10 11.76
CA ASP A 155 24.28 -24.17 12.15
C ASP A 155 23.79 -25.50 11.59
N LYS A 156 24.43 -25.93 10.51
CA LYS A 156 24.05 -27.10 9.68
C LYS A 156 22.65 -26.93 9.09
N GLU A 157 21.63 -27.32 9.84
CA GLU A 157 20.21 -27.20 9.47
C GLU A 157 19.43 -26.33 10.45
N LYS A 158 19.99 -26.04 11.63
CA LYS A 158 19.28 -25.32 12.67
C LYS A 158 19.40 -23.82 12.45
N TYR A 159 18.25 -23.15 12.35
CA TYR A 159 18.21 -21.70 12.32
C TYR A 159 18.58 -21.12 13.69
N LEU A 160 19.49 -20.13 13.70
CA LEU A 160 19.96 -19.46 14.92
C LEU A 160 19.57 -18.00 15.00
N GLY A 161 19.29 -17.35 13.87
CA GLY A 161 18.92 -15.93 13.82
C GLY A 161 19.20 -15.32 12.45
N ILE A 162 19.05 -14.00 12.33
CA ILE A 162 19.44 -13.24 11.14
C ILE A 162 20.53 -12.25 11.56
N ILE A 163 21.56 -12.15 10.74
CA ILE A 163 22.57 -11.09 10.85
C ILE A 163 22.36 -10.08 9.73
N SER A 164 22.43 -8.79 10.07
CA SER A 164 22.29 -7.70 9.11
C SER A 164 23.53 -6.82 9.06
N LEU A 165 23.70 -6.07 7.97
CA LEU A 165 24.76 -5.06 7.85
C LEU A 165 24.64 -3.99 8.96
N SER A 166 23.41 -3.69 9.40
CA SER A 166 23.16 -2.77 10.52
C SER A 166 23.77 -3.25 11.84
N ASP A 167 23.78 -4.57 12.10
CA ASP A 167 24.35 -5.14 13.34
C ASP A 167 25.87 -4.94 13.42
N ILE A 168 26.52 -4.79 12.28
CA ILE A 168 27.99 -4.63 12.16
C ILE A 168 28.40 -3.16 12.18
N SER A 169 27.46 -2.23 11.97
CA SER A 169 27.76 -0.80 11.77
C SER A 169 28.53 -0.14 12.92
N ASN A 170 28.46 -0.68 14.13
CA ASN A 170 29.13 -0.16 15.33
C ASN A 170 30.47 -0.85 15.64
N ILE A 171 30.92 -1.80 14.82
CA ILE A 171 32.14 -2.58 15.05
C ILE A 171 33.31 -1.96 14.26
N ASP A 172 34.43 -1.72 14.94
CA ASP A 172 35.64 -1.23 14.30
C ASP A 172 36.12 -2.25 13.25
N ARG A 173 36.54 -1.74 12.09
CA ARG A 173 37.01 -2.56 10.97
C ARG A 173 38.14 -3.53 11.37
N ASN A 174 38.99 -3.14 12.33
CA ASN A 174 40.11 -3.95 12.79
C ASN A 174 39.67 -5.20 13.57
N ASP A 175 38.46 -5.20 14.11
CA ASP A 175 37.92 -6.30 14.91
C ASP A 175 37.15 -7.32 14.04
N TRP A 176 36.86 -7.00 12.78
CA TRP A 176 35.98 -7.81 11.92
C TRP A 176 36.48 -9.24 11.68
N ASP A 177 37.78 -9.47 11.70
CA ASP A 177 38.36 -10.81 11.52
C ASP A 177 38.29 -11.65 12.82
N GLN A 178 38.14 -11.00 13.99
CA GLN A 178 38.11 -11.65 15.30
C GLN A 178 36.68 -11.82 15.84
N THR A 179 35.78 -10.90 15.51
CA THR A 179 34.37 -10.97 15.90
C THR A 179 33.63 -12.00 15.07
N LYS A 180 32.91 -12.92 15.73
CA LYS A 180 32.08 -13.92 15.07
C LYS A 180 30.67 -13.43 14.88
N VAL A 181 30.00 -13.94 13.85
CA VAL A 181 28.59 -13.64 13.57
C VAL A 181 27.69 -14.00 14.76
N ILE A 182 27.92 -15.14 15.43
CA ILE A 182 27.13 -15.56 16.58
C ILE A 182 27.15 -14.57 17.75
N ASP A 183 28.22 -13.80 17.90
CA ASP A 183 28.37 -12.82 18.99
C ASP A 183 27.48 -11.58 18.78
N LEU A 184 26.99 -11.39 17.56
CA LEU A 184 26.16 -10.26 17.14
C LEU A 184 24.69 -10.63 16.96
N LEU A 185 24.36 -11.92 17.04
CA LEU A 185 22.99 -12.38 16.85
C LEU A 185 22.09 -11.89 17.97
N GLN A 186 20.98 -11.25 17.59
CA GLN A 186 19.90 -10.96 18.52
C GLN A 186 19.00 -12.19 18.63
N THR A 187 18.76 -12.66 19.85
CA THR A 187 18.11 -13.94 20.15
C THR A 187 16.58 -13.97 20.01
N GLU A 188 15.94 -12.85 19.64
CA GLU A 188 14.48 -12.71 19.62
C GLU A 188 13.93 -12.33 18.23
N PHE A 189 14.41 -12.99 17.17
CA PHE A 189 13.77 -12.86 15.85
C PHE A 189 12.67 -13.91 15.65
N PRO A 190 11.45 -13.49 15.27
CA PRO A 190 10.36 -14.42 15.03
C PRO A 190 10.69 -15.30 13.81
N THR A 191 10.38 -16.59 13.93
CA THR A 191 10.38 -17.52 12.80
C THR A 191 8.95 -17.75 12.35
N ALA A 192 8.76 -17.80 11.04
CA ALA A 192 7.49 -18.15 10.45
C ALA A 192 7.42 -19.66 10.16
N MET A 193 6.20 -20.22 10.21
CA MET A 193 5.95 -21.60 9.79
C MET A 193 5.42 -21.61 8.34
N PRO A 194 5.66 -22.67 7.55
CA PRO A 194 5.08 -22.81 6.21
C PRO A 194 3.55 -22.76 6.16
N SER A 195 2.89 -23.02 7.29
CA SER A 195 1.44 -22.96 7.44
C SER A 195 0.88 -21.56 7.71
N TRP A 196 1.74 -20.58 7.99
CA TRP A 196 1.32 -19.19 8.18
C TRP A 196 0.81 -18.58 6.89
N SER A 197 -0.10 -17.62 7.04
CA SER A 197 -0.51 -16.76 5.94
C SER A 197 0.47 -15.61 5.75
N LEU A 198 0.45 -14.99 4.57
CA LEU A 198 1.19 -13.75 4.32
C LEU A 198 0.80 -12.64 5.30
N ARG A 199 -0.46 -12.60 5.76
CA ARG A 199 -0.92 -11.68 6.82
C ARG A 199 -0.14 -11.88 8.11
N ASP A 200 -0.04 -13.12 8.58
CA ASP A 200 0.64 -13.45 9.84
C ASP A 200 2.12 -13.04 9.76
N ALA A 201 2.73 -13.27 8.59
CA ALA A 201 4.11 -12.87 8.31
C ALA A 201 4.31 -11.36 8.39
N ILE A 202 3.44 -10.57 7.74
CA ILE A 202 3.52 -9.10 7.76
C ILE A 202 3.33 -8.57 9.18
N VAL A 203 2.36 -9.09 9.92
CA VAL A 203 2.13 -8.69 11.32
C VAL A 203 3.36 -8.98 12.18
N ALA A 204 4.01 -10.14 11.98
CA ALA A 204 5.25 -10.48 12.68
C ALA A 204 6.42 -9.55 12.30
N MET A 205 6.57 -9.25 11.00
CA MET A 205 7.55 -8.29 10.47
C MET A 205 7.37 -6.90 11.08
N GLU A 206 6.15 -6.37 11.08
CA GLU A 206 5.82 -5.06 11.67
C GLU A 206 6.11 -5.02 13.17
N SER A 207 5.73 -6.07 13.91
CA SER A 207 5.92 -6.13 15.36
C SER A 207 7.39 -6.11 15.77
N THR A 208 8.29 -6.58 14.88
CA THR A 208 9.73 -6.71 15.13
C THR A 208 10.57 -5.78 14.29
N HIS A 209 9.93 -4.89 13.52
CA HIS A 209 10.56 -3.90 12.65
C HIS A 209 11.62 -4.52 11.71
N THR A 210 11.30 -5.68 11.13
CA THR A 210 12.14 -6.40 10.17
C THR A 210 11.41 -6.59 8.84
N ASP A 211 12.16 -6.56 7.74
CA ASP A 211 11.64 -6.82 6.39
C ASP A 211 11.92 -8.24 5.91
N ILE A 212 12.46 -9.09 6.79
CA ILE A 212 12.83 -10.48 6.50
C ILE A 212 12.45 -11.40 7.66
N LEU A 213 11.84 -12.53 7.33
CA LEU A 213 11.56 -13.61 8.26
C LEU A 213 12.19 -14.90 7.78
N ALA A 214 12.83 -15.62 8.69
CA ALA A 214 13.22 -17.00 8.44
C ALA A 214 11.98 -17.91 8.54
N VAL A 215 11.88 -18.86 7.62
CA VAL A 215 10.86 -19.90 7.64
C VAL A 215 11.51 -21.19 8.10
N THR A 216 10.96 -21.79 9.15
CA THR A 216 11.47 -23.04 9.73
C THR A 216 10.39 -24.10 9.81
N ASP A 217 10.80 -25.37 9.84
CA ASP A 217 9.90 -26.45 10.21
C ASP A 217 9.59 -26.42 11.74
N PRO A 218 8.65 -27.25 12.23
CA PRO A 218 8.38 -27.36 13.68
C PRO A 218 9.55 -27.87 14.53
N ALA A 219 10.57 -28.49 13.93
CA ALA A 219 11.78 -28.95 14.61
C ALA A 219 12.87 -27.84 14.70
N GLY A 220 12.65 -26.69 14.04
CA GLY A 220 13.58 -25.57 13.98
C GLY A 220 14.60 -25.66 12.84
N SER A 221 14.39 -26.58 11.89
CA SER A 221 15.21 -26.69 10.69
C SER A 221 14.87 -25.55 9.73
N PHE A 222 15.90 -24.89 9.20
CA PHE A 222 15.77 -23.79 8.27
C PHE A 222 15.28 -24.28 6.90
N ILE A 223 14.24 -23.62 6.36
CA ILE A 223 13.66 -23.94 5.04
C ILE A 223 14.02 -22.85 4.03
N GLY A 224 13.97 -21.58 4.43
CA GLY A 224 14.16 -20.45 3.54
C GLY A 224 13.83 -19.13 4.22
N VAL A 225 13.66 -18.07 3.43
CA VAL A 225 13.26 -16.75 3.93
C VAL A 225 12.07 -16.20 3.17
N LEU A 226 11.30 -15.37 3.85
CA LEU A 226 10.30 -14.51 3.26
C LEU A 226 10.75 -13.06 3.44
N LYS A 227 10.83 -12.29 2.34
CA LYS A 227 11.15 -10.87 2.35
C LYS A 227 9.90 -10.05 2.02
N SER A 228 9.74 -8.87 2.63
CA SER A 228 8.64 -7.93 2.33
C SER A 228 8.55 -7.62 0.83
N ASP A 229 9.70 -7.44 0.16
CA ASP A 229 9.78 -7.19 -1.29
C ASP A 229 9.19 -8.32 -2.13
N ASP A 230 9.33 -9.58 -1.70
CA ASP A 230 8.81 -10.73 -2.45
C ASP A 230 7.28 -10.82 -2.31
N ILE A 231 6.74 -10.38 -1.17
CA ILE A 231 5.29 -10.24 -0.96
C ILE A 231 4.72 -9.14 -1.86
N LEU A 232 5.40 -8.00 -1.96
CA LEU A 232 4.99 -6.88 -2.81
C LEU A 232 5.03 -7.26 -4.30
N LYS A 233 6.10 -7.92 -4.76
CA LYS A 233 6.19 -8.42 -6.14
C LYS A 233 5.08 -9.42 -6.47
N LEU A 234 4.73 -10.30 -5.54
CA LEU A 234 3.62 -11.23 -5.73
C LEU A 234 2.31 -10.46 -5.92
N ASP A 235 2.07 -9.40 -5.15
CA ASP A 235 0.88 -8.57 -5.30
C ASP A 235 0.83 -7.87 -6.67
N GLU A 236 1.94 -7.32 -7.15
CA GLU A 236 2.06 -6.71 -8.49
C GLU A 236 1.77 -7.73 -9.61
N ILE A 237 2.39 -8.92 -9.54
CA ILE A 237 2.17 -9.99 -10.53
C ILE A 237 0.69 -10.39 -10.57
N LEU A 238 0.06 -10.55 -9.41
CA LEU A 238 -1.35 -10.91 -9.32
C LEU A 238 -2.27 -9.76 -9.80
N GLU A 239 -1.88 -8.49 -9.60
CA GLU A 239 -2.60 -7.35 -10.21
C GLU A 239 -2.55 -7.41 -11.75
N GLU A 240 -1.40 -7.76 -12.34
CA GLU A 240 -1.24 -7.87 -13.79
C GLU A 240 -1.98 -9.08 -14.39
N THR A 241 -2.00 -10.22 -13.69
CA THR A 241 -2.63 -11.46 -14.20
C THR A 241 -4.14 -11.56 -13.92
N GLY A 242 -4.70 -10.68 -13.08
CA GLY A 242 -6.14 -10.65 -12.78
C GLY A 242 -6.65 -11.90 -12.06
N THR A 243 -5.77 -12.61 -11.36
CA THR A 243 -6.04 -13.86 -10.61
C THR A 243 -6.08 -13.62 -9.11
#